data_AF-A0A8J1TWF8-F1
#
_entry.id   AF-A0A8J1TWF8-F1
#
_cell.length_a   1.000
_cell.length_b   1.000
_cell.length_c   1.000
_cell.angle_alpha   90.00
_cell.angle_beta   90.00
_cell.angle_gamma   90.00
#
_symmetry.space_group_name_H-M   'P 1'
#
loop_
_entity.id
_entity.type
_entity.pdbx_description
1 polymer ?
#
loop_
_entity_poly.entity_id
_entity_poly.type
_entity_poly.pdbx_seq_one_letter_code
_entity_poly.pdbx_strand_id
1 'polypeptide(L)'
;ELIGKDIVCPYHPIAKPGRSNCAVLNSNHSYFVLVDNGTVGKYGGEILLRKKLERCISQQKISTRSTAKSQGVPLICVILEGGTNTIRTVLEYVTDTPPVPVVVCDGSGRAADLIAFTHKYANE
;
A
#
# COMPACT_ATOMS: atom_id res chain seq x y z
N GLU A 1 -20.24 -3.31 15.90
CA GLU A 1 -19.05 -2.68 16.52
C GLU A 1 -17.98 -3.75 16.49
N LEU A 2 -16.83 -3.53 15.85
CA LEU A 2 -15.82 -4.57 15.62
C LEU A 2 -14.91 -4.83 16.83
N ILE A 3 -15.35 -4.41 18.02
CA ILE A 3 -14.54 -4.43 19.24
C ILE A 3 -14.98 -5.62 20.09
N GLY A 4 -14.00 -6.44 20.47
CA GLY A 4 -14.17 -7.54 21.40
C GLY A 4 -12.95 -8.44 21.37
N LYS A 5 -12.79 -9.25 22.41
CA LYS A 5 -11.68 -10.18 22.54
C LYS A 5 -12.16 -11.59 22.22
N ASP A 6 -11.47 -12.29 21.32
CA ASP A 6 -11.77 -13.67 20.92
C ASP A 6 -13.22 -13.87 20.42
N ILE A 7 -13.75 -12.87 19.71
CA ILE A 7 -15.10 -12.91 19.13
C ILE A 7 -15.07 -12.88 17.60
N VAL A 8 -16.09 -13.48 16.99
CA VAL A 8 -16.43 -13.26 15.58
C VAL A 8 -17.47 -12.15 15.52
N CYS A 9 -17.15 -11.06 14.83
CA CYS A 9 -18.07 -9.94 14.65
C CYS A 9 -18.51 -9.86 13.17
N PRO A 10 -19.81 -9.94 12.87
CA PRO A 10 -20.28 -9.67 11.52
C PRO A 10 -20.11 -8.17 11.20
N TYR A 11 -19.57 -7.89 10.02
CA TYR A 11 -19.46 -6.53 9.49
C TYR A 11 -20.39 -6.35 8.29
N HIS A 12 -21.11 -5.24 8.25
CA HIS A 12 -21.88 -4.83 7.09
C HIS A 12 -21.39 -3.44 6.64
N PRO A 13 -20.97 -3.27 5.37
CA PRO A 13 -20.41 -2.03 4.86
C PRO A 13 -21.53 -1.02 4.59
N ILE A 14 -22.13 -0.48 5.65
CA ILE A 14 -23.15 0.57 5.55
C ILE A 14 -22.50 1.89 5.94
N ALA A 15 -22.41 2.81 4.99
CA ALA A 15 -22.01 4.19 5.27
C ALA A 15 -23.07 4.83 6.20
N LYS A 16 -22.68 5.16 7.43
CA LYS A 16 -23.57 5.88 8.34
C LYS A 16 -23.56 7.37 7.94
N PRO A 17 -24.70 7.97 7.59
CA PRO A 17 -24.76 9.41 7.37
C PRO A 17 -24.36 10.14 8.66
N GLY A 18 -23.44 11.11 8.55
CA GLY A 18 -23.00 11.94 9.68
C GLY A 18 -21.61 11.65 10.29
N ARG A 19 -20.88 10.62 9.85
CA ARG A 19 -19.45 10.44 10.20
C ARG A 19 -18.54 10.88 9.06
N SER A 20 -18.27 12.18 8.98
CA SER A 20 -17.58 12.81 7.84
C SER A 20 -16.09 12.45 7.68
N ASN A 21 -15.44 11.89 8.72
CA ASN A 21 -13.98 11.72 8.74
C ASN A 21 -13.52 10.25 8.78
N CYS A 22 -14.41 9.29 8.49
CA CYS A 22 -14.06 7.87 8.49
C CYS A 22 -14.44 7.21 7.16
N ALA A 23 -13.61 6.30 6.69
CA ALA A 23 -13.91 5.44 5.54
C ALA A 23 -14.61 4.14 5.98
N VAL A 24 -15.46 3.59 5.11
CA VAL A 24 -16.08 2.26 5.26
C VAL A 24 -15.13 1.20 4.70
N LEU A 25 -15.12 -0.02 5.27
CA LEU A 25 -14.32 -1.12 4.73
C LEU A 25 -14.92 -1.61 3.40
N ASN A 26 -14.06 -1.94 2.44
CA ASN A 26 -14.48 -2.43 1.12
C ASN A 26 -14.74 -3.95 1.14
N SER A 27 -15.96 -4.37 0.81
CA SER A 27 -16.40 -5.78 0.82
C SER A 27 -15.78 -6.66 -0.25
N ASN A 28 -15.04 -6.09 -1.22
CA ASN A 28 -14.39 -6.85 -2.28
C ASN A 28 -13.03 -7.44 -1.86
N HIS A 29 -12.59 -7.21 -0.61
CA HIS A 29 -11.39 -7.83 -0.05
C HIS A 29 -11.71 -9.11 0.73
N SER A 30 -10.84 -10.11 0.62
CA SER A 30 -10.95 -11.37 1.37
C SER A 30 -10.42 -11.28 2.81
N TYR A 31 -9.51 -10.36 3.09
CA TYR A 31 -8.83 -10.21 4.38
C TYR A 31 -8.70 -8.74 4.77
N PHE A 32 -8.73 -8.46 6.07
CA PHE A 32 -8.51 -7.12 6.62
C PHE A 32 -7.44 -7.16 7.70
N VAL A 33 -6.50 -6.22 7.66
CA VAL A 33 -5.54 -5.95 8.74
C VAL A 33 -5.83 -4.54 9.24
N LEU A 34 -6.34 -4.44 10.47
CA LEU A 34 -6.67 -3.16 11.10
C LEU A 34 -5.50 -2.69 11.95
N VAL A 35 -4.99 -1.49 11.67
CA VAL A 35 -3.83 -0.92 12.35
C VAL A 35 -4.29 0.24 13.22
N ASP A 36 -3.96 0.19 14.50
CA ASP A 36 -4.25 1.25 15.45
C ASP A 36 -2.94 1.92 15.90
N ASN A 37 -2.91 3.24 15.84
CA ASN A 37 -1.82 4.08 16.35
C ASN A 37 -2.29 5.01 17.48
N GLY A 38 -3.50 4.80 18.01
CA GLY A 38 -4.13 5.60 19.06
C GLY A 38 -4.80 6.88 18.57
N THR A 39 -4.81 7.17 17.26
CA THR A 39 -5.40 8.40 16.70
C THR A 39 -6.73 8.14 16.00
N VAL A 40 -7.64 9.13 16.03
CA VAL A 40 -8.96 9.05 15.39
C VAL A 40 -9.06 10.08 14.28
N GLY A 41 -9.58 9.67 13.10
CA GLY A 41 -9.80 10.57 11.96
C GLY A 41 -8.52 11.04 11.27
N LYS A 42 -7.39 10.35 11.47
CA LYS A 42 -6.11 10.61 10.81
C LYS A 42 -5.76 9.44 9.87
N TYR A 43 -5.30 9.77 8.68
CA TYR A 43 -4.84 8.79 7.69
C TYR A 43 -3.35 8.54 7.82
N GLY A 44 -2.90 7.37 7.34
CA GLY A 44 -1.48 7.03 7.23
C GLY A 44 -0.88 6.27 8.41
N GLY A 45 -1.68 5.91 9.42
CA GLY A 45 -1.22 5.09 10.55
C GLY A 45 -0.72 3.70 10.12
N GLU A 46 -1.18 3.20 8.97
CA GLU A 46 -0.82 1.91 8.41
C GLU A 46 0.50 1.90 7.61
N ILE A 47 1.00 3.07 7.20
CA ILE A 47 2.11 3.20 6.24
C ILE A 47 3.36 2.43 6.71
N LEU A 48 3.74 2.59 7.98
CA LEU A 48 4.92 1.93 8.53
C LEU A 48 4.74 0.41 8.60
N LEU A 49 3.55 -0.07 8.98
CA LEU A 49 3.27 -1.50 9.04
C LEU A 49 3.33 -2.11 7.64
N ARG A 50 2.69 -1.47 6.65
CA ARG A 50 2.69 -1.91 5.25
C ARG A 50 4.11 -2.12 4.74
N LYS A 51 5.00 -1.14 4.93
CA LYS A 51 6.41 -1.22 4.51
C LYS A 51 7.15 -2.38 5.17
N LYS A 52 6.97 -2.58 6.48
CA LYS A 52 7.60 -3.70 7.21
C LYS A 52 7.07 -5.06 6.75
N LEU A 53 5.77 -5.15 6.49
CA LEU A 53 5.13 -6.37 6.02
C LEU A 53 5.61 -6.74 4.61
N GLU A 54 5.62 -5.78 3.67
CA GLU A 54 6.15 -5.96 2.32
C GLU A 54 7.61 -6.46 2.36
N ARG A 55 8.46 -5.81 3.16
CA ARG A 55 9.86 -6.22 3.33
C ARG A 55 10.01 -7.61 3.95
N CYS A 56 9.18 -7.96 4.92
CA CYS A 56 9.19 -9.30 5.50
C CYS A 56 8.83 -10.35 4.44
N ILE A 57 7.81 -10.07 3.63
CA ILE A 57 7.38 -10.96 2.53
C ILE A 57 8.49 -11.09 1.48
N SER A 58 9.13 -9.99 1.06
CA SER A 58 10.18 -10.05 0.04
C SER A 58 11.40 -10.87 0.46
N GLN A 59 11.67 -10.95 1.76
CA GLN A 59 12.75 -11.76 2.32
C GLN A 59 12.36 -13.24 2.47
N GLN A 60 11.09 -13.60 2.31
CA GLN A 60 10.67 -14.99 2.32
C GLN A 60 11.22 -15.71 1.10
N LYS A 61 11.77 -16.89 1.36
CA LYS A 61 12.41 -17.73 0.36
C LYS A 61 11.36 -18.49 -0.44
N ILE A 62 11.31 -18.25 -1.74
CA ILE A 62 10.57 -19.10 -2.67
C ILE A 62 11.52 -20.24 -3.09
N SER A 63 11.15 -21.48 -2.78
CA SER A 63 11.82 -22.67 -3.31
C SER A 63 11.13 -23.09 -4.61
N THR A 64 11.67 -22.67 -5.75
CA THR A 64 11.30 -23.24 -7.04
C THR A 64 12.11 -24.52 -7.26
N ARG A 65 11.45 -25.62 -7.63
CA ARG A 65 12.05 -26.96 -7.79
C ARG A 65 13.19 -27.06 -8.81
N SER A 66 13.49 -25.99 -9.56
CA SER A 66 14.40 -26.01 -10.72
C SER A 66 15.65 -25.14 -10.60
N THR A 67 15.87 -24.38 -9.52
CA THR A 67 17.03 -23.49 -9.39
C THR A 67 17.72 -23.60 -8.04
N ALA A 68 19.04 -23.85 -8.05
CA ALA A 68 19.90 -24.02 -6.88
C ALA A 68 20.08 -22.76 -5.98
N LYS A 69 19.37 -21.66 -6.28
CA LYS A 69 19.33 -20.45 -5.44
C LYS A 69 17.89 -20.13 -5.10
N SER A 70 17.56 -20.19 -3.81
CA SER A 70 16.31 -19.64 -3.31
C SER A 70 16.34 -18.12 -3.47
N GLN A 71 15.35 -17.59 -4.19
CA GLN A 71 15.15 -16.16 -4.39
C GLN A 71 14.04 -15.66 -3.45
N GLY A 72 14.12 -14.38 -3.09
CA GLY A 72 13.08 -13.70 -2.33
C GLY A 72 11.79 -13.53 -3.15
N VAL A 73 10.69 -13.20 -2.49
CA VAL A 73 9.45 -12.84 -3.19
C VAL A 73 9.65 -11.49 -3.91
N PRO A 74 9.47 -11.40 -5.24
CA PRO A 74 9.59 -10.14 -5.95
C PRO A 74 8.45 -9.19 -5.55
N LEU A 75 8.79 -7.91 -5.38
CA LEU A 75 7.84 -6.83 -5.12
C LEU A 75 7.83 -5.85 -6.27
N ILE A 76 6.64 -5.31 -6.58
CA ILE A 76 6.46 -4.17 -7.49
C ILE A 76 5.43 -3.22 -6.88
N CYS A 77 5.59 -1.93 -7.12
CA CYS A 77 4.58 -0.92 -6.79
C CYS A 77 3.93 -0.43 -8.08
N VAL A 78 2.60 -0.36 -8.12
CA VAL A 78 1.85 0.21 -9.25
C VAL A 78 1.10 1.44 -8.77
N ILE A 79 1.19 2.52 -9.52
CA ILE A 79 0.61 3.80 -9.15
C ILE A 79 -0.40 4.24 -10.19
N LEU A 80 -1.64 4.33 -9.72
CA LEU A 80 -2.78 4.87 -10.44
C LEU A 80 -3.26 6.11 -9.70
N GLU A 81 -3.21 7.26 -10.37
CA GLU A 81 -3.36 8.57 -9.74
C GLU A 81 -2.44 8.74 -8.49
N GLY A 82 -2.90 9.50 -7.50
CA GLY A 82 -2.28 9.59 -6.19
C GLY A 82 -2.53 10.94 -5.53
N GLY A 83 -2.18 11.03 -4.25
CA GLY A 83 -2.10 12.30 -3.52
C GLY A 83 -0.65 12.75 -3.38
N THR A 84 -0.41 13.85 -2.66
CA THR A 84 0.95 14.33 -2.39
C THR A 84 1.83 13.29 -1.68
N ASN A 85 1.24 12.51 -0.76
CA ASN A 85 1.94 11.42 -0.07
C ASN A 85 2.41 10.31 -1.02
N THR A 86 1.77 10.13 -2.18
CA THR A 86 2.19 9.13 -3.17
C THR A 86 3.60 9.41 -3.68
N ILE A 87 3.96 10.69 -3.90
CA ILE A 87 5.30 11.08 -4.36
C ILE A 87 6.36 10.65 -3.33
N ARG A 88 6.09 10.89 -2.03
CA ARG A 88 6.98 10.45 -0.95
C ARG A 88 7.10 8.93 -0.92
N THR A 89 5.99 8.21 -1.04
CA THR A 89 5.99 6.75 -1.09
C THR A 89 6.83 6.21 -2.25
N VAL A 90 6.75 6.83 -3.44
CA VAL A 90 7.61 6.48 -4.59
C VAL A 90 9.07 6.66 -4.27
N LEU A 91 9.45 7.82 -3.75
CA LEU A 91 10.82 8.10 -3.36
C LEU A 91 11.32 7.03 -2.38
N GLU A 92 10.51 6.69 -1.39
CA GLU A 92 10.86 5.65 -0.41
C GLU A 92 11.02 4.26 -1.01
N TYR A 93 10.25 3.90 -2.04
CA TYR A 93 10.37 2.61 -2.73
C TYR A 93 11.61 2.53 -3.62
N VAL A 94 11.85 3.56 -4.44
CA VAL A 94 12.98 3.57 -5.39
C VAL A 94 14.33 3.76 -4.70
N THR A 95 14.34 4.27 -3.47
CA THR A 95 15.55 4.43 -2.64
C THR A 95 15.73 3.33 -1.58
N ASP A 96 14.81 2.35 -1.49
CA ASP A 96 14.97 1.23 -0.56
C ASP A 96 16.12 0.31 -1.00
N THR A 97 16.51 -0.63 -0.13
CA THR A 97 17.57 -1.60 -0.40
C THR A 97 17.08 -3.03 -0.16
N PRO A 98 16.86 -3.83 -1.22
CA PRO A 98 16.95 -3.47 -2.63
C PRO A 98 15.80 -2.52 -3.07
N PRO A 99 15.99 -1.70 -4.12
CA PRO A 99 14.93 -0.83 -4.63
C PRO A 99 13.70 -1.63 -5.07
N VAL A 100 12.51 -1.11 -4.79
CA VAL A 100 11.25 -1.67 -5.30
C VAL A 100 10.93 -1.00 -6.64
N PRO A 101 10.81 -1.75 -7.75
CA PRO A 101 10.39 -1.21 -9.03
C PRO A 101 9.01 -0.57 -8.94
N VAL A 102 8.88 0.65 -9.47
CA VAL A 102 7.62 1.41 -9.50
C VAL A 102 7.14 1.54 -10.95
N VAL A 103 5.91 1.09 -11.21
CA VAL A 103 5.20 1.28 -12.47
C VAL A 103 4.23 2.45 -12.31
N VAL A 104 4.41 3.47 -13.13
CA VAL A 104 3.56 4.68 -13.13
C VAL A 104 2.63 4.64 -14.34
N CYS A 105 1.32 4.74 -14.10
CA CYS A 105 0.33 4.83 -15.17
C CYS A 105 0.17 6.28 -15.64
N ASP A 106 0.88 6.66 -16.70
CA ASP A 106 0.76 7.98 -17.34
C ASP A 106 -0.67 8.24 -17.86
N GLY A 107 -1.15 9.47 -17.67
CA GLY A 107 -2.51 9.89 -17.99
C GLY A 107 -3.58 9.40 -17.01
N SER A 108 -3.19 8.75 -15.90
CA SER A 108 -4.15 8.35 -14.87
C SER A 108 -4.61 9.53 -14.01
N GLY A 109 -3.79 10.58 -13.87
CA GLY A 109 -4.11 11.81 -13.14
C GLY A 109 -3.21 12.10 -11.94
N ARG A 110 -3.35 13.32 -11.38
CA ARG A 110 -2.75 13.76 -10.11
C ARG A 110 -1.23 13.44 -10.00
N ALA A 111 -0.81 12.79 -8.91
CA ALA A 111 0.59 12.51 -8.63
C ALA A 111 1.26 11.61 -9.67
N ALA A 112 0.53 10.67 -10.28
CA ALA A 112 1.07 9.78 -11.29
C ALA A 112 1.53 10.57 -12.52
N ASP A 113 0.70 11.48 -13.03
CA ASP A 113 1.03 12.31 -14.20
C ASP A 113 2.20 13.26 -13.92
N LEU A 114 2.28 13.82 -12.71
CA LEU A 114 3.44 14.64 -12.33
C LEU A 114 4.74 13.83 -12.40
N ILE A 115 4.75 12.61 -11.84
CA ILE A 115 5.93 11.74 -11.86
C ILE A 115 6.26 11.32 -13.30
N ALA A 116 5.25 10.94 -14.10
CA ALA A 116 5.42 10.55 -15.49
C ALA A 116 5.98 11.69 -16.34
N PHE A 117 5.42 12.89 -16.20
CA PHE A 117 5.91 14.11 -16.83
C PHE A 117 7.37 14.38 -16.43
N THR A 118 7.67 14.46 -15.14
CA THR A 118 9.05 14.72 -14.68
C THR A 118 10.02 13.67 -15.21
N HIS A 119 9.67 12.38 -15.20
CA HIS A 119 10.53 11.34 -15.75
C HIS A 119 10.77 11.49 -17.25
N LYS A 120 9.74 11.88 -18.02
CA LYS A 120 9.85 12.11 -19.48
C LYS A 120 10.77 13.28 -19.82
N TYR A 121 10.75 14.34 -19.01
CA TYR A 121 11.46 15.60 -19.27
C TYR A 121 12.71 15.81 -18.39
N ALA A 122 13.12 14.83 -17.57
CA ALA A 122 14.23 14.99 -16.61
C ALA A 122 15.61 15.24 -17.25
N ASN A 123 15.77 14.88 -18.53
CA ASN A 123 17.03 14.98 -19.27
C ASN A 123 16.95 15.90 -20.49
N GLU A 124 15.84 16.64 -20.65
CA GLU A 124 15.76 17.77 -21.58
C GLU A 124 16.28 19.05 -20.90
#